data_AF-A0A523V4U2-F1
#
_entry.id   AF-A0A523V4U2-F1
#
_cell.length_a   1.000
_cell.length_b   1.000
_cell.length_c   1.000
_cell.angle_alpha   90.00
_cell.angle_beta   90.00
_cell.angle_gamma   90.00
#
_symmetry.space_group_name_H-M   'P 1'
#
loop_
_entity.id
_entity.type
_entity.pdbx_description
1 polymer ?
#
loop_
_entity_poly.entity_id
_entity_poly.type
_entity_poly.pdbx_seq_one_letter_code
_entity_poly.pdbx_strand_id
1 'polypeptide(L)' 'MRKKIAVFASGFGSNLQALIDFNITGDLGGDIVLVFSNESGALALKRAEKHKIRAESIDP' A
#
# COMPACT_ATOMS: atom_id res chain seq x y z
N MET A 1 -18.58 -7.38 7.43
CA MET A 1 -17.67 -7.22 6.28
C MET A 1 -16.43 -6.49 6.75
N ARG A 2 -15.23 -6.96 6.38
CA ARG A 2 -14.01 -6.16 6.54
C ARG A 2 -13.99 -5.00 5.54
N LYS A 3 -13.42 -3.87 5.95
CA LYS A 3 -13.23 -2.72 5.07
C LYS A 3 -12.13 -3.05 4.04
N LYS A 4 -12.31 -2.58 2.81
CA LYS A 4 -11.28 -2.64 1.77
C LYS A 4 -10.58 -1.28 1.73
N ILE A 5 -9.27 -1.28 1.93
CA ILE A 5 -8.47 -0.06 2.10
C ILE A 5 -7.58 0.10 0.87
N ALA A 6 -7.62 1.29 0.26
CA ALA A 6 -6.67 1.72 -0.75
C ALA A 6 -5.73 2.76 -0.12
N VAL A 7 -4.42 2.61 -0.32
CA VAL A 7 -3.39 3.52 0.21
C VAL A 7 -2.73 4.26 -0.94
N PHE A 8 -2.69 5.59 -0.86
CA PHE A 8 -2.07 6.45 -1.87
C PHE A 8 -0.70 6.89 -1.35
N ALA A 9 0.36 6.61 -2.10
CA ALA A 9 1.73 6.91 -1.70
C ALA A 9 2.63 7.14 -2.91
N SER A 10 3.19 8.35 -3.02
CA SER A 10 4.05 8.79 -4.13
C SER A 10 5.55 8.60 -3.89
N GLY A 11 6.00 8.57 -2.63
CA GLY A 11 7.42 8.53 -2.27
C GLY A 11 7.93 7.17 -1.76
N PHE A 12 8.78 7.22 -0.73
CA PHE A 12 9.43 6.03 -0.15
C PHE A 12 8.48 4.99 0.46
N GLY A 13 7.28 5.41 0.87
CA GLY A 13 6.27 4.53 1.45
C GLY A 13 6.58 4.04 2.87
N SER A 14 7.25 4.83 3.72
CA SER A 14 7.48 4.44 5.13
C SER A 14 6.18 4.28 5.92
N ASN A 15 5.20 5.18 5.73
CA ASN A 15 3.87 5.03 6.33
C ASN A 15 3.14 3.80 5.78
N LEU A 16 3.26 3.51 4.48
CA LEU A 16 2.73 2.28 3.91
C LEU A 16 3.35 1.04 4.57
N GLN A 17 4.67 1.04 4.79
CA GLN A 17 5.34 -0.05 5.48
C GLN A 17 4.78 -0.24 6.90
N ALA A 18 4.61 0.84 7.67
CA ALA A 18 4.03 0.76 9.00
C ALA A 18 2.60 0.19 8.99
N LEU A 19 1.77 0.58 8.01
CA LEU A 19 0.41 0.03 7.85
C LEU A 19 0.42 -1.46 7.49
N ILE A 20 1.34 -1.88 6.61
CA ILE A 20 1.53 -3.29 6.24
C ILE A 20 1.98 -4.09 7.46
N ASP A 21 2.98 -3.60 8.19
CA ASP A 21 3.53 -4.27 9.38
C ASP A 21 2.45 -4.42 10.47
N PHE A 22 1.63 -3.39 10.67
CA PHE A 22 0.50 -3.46 11.59
C PHE A 22 -0.61 -4.40 11.10
N ASN A 23 -0.85 -4.49 9.79
CA ASN A 23 -1.82 -5.44 9.24
C ASN A 23 -1.37 -6.91 9.38
N ILE A 24 -0.06 -7.17 9.51
CA ILE A 24 0.50 -8.50 9.78
C ILE A 24 0.44 -8.84 11.27
N THR A 25 0.70 -7.86 12.14
CA THR A 25 0.86 -8.07 13.59
C THR A 25 -0.39 -7.78 14.41
N GLY A 26 -1.35 -7.03 13.85
CA GLY A 26 -2.56 -6.58 14.50
C GLY A 26 -3.75 -6.54 13.53
N ASP A 27 -4.78 -5.77 13.88
CA ASP A 27 -5.97 -5.58 13.05
C ASP A 27 -6.13 -4.11 12.69
N LEU A 28 -5.93 -3.78 11.41
CA LEU A 28 -6.15 -2.44 10.88
C LEU A 28 -7.65 -2.08 10.76
N GLY A 29 -8.55 -3.02 11.08
CA GLY A 29 -10.00 -2.89 10.86
C GLY A 29 -10.42 -3.10 9.41
N GLY A 30 -9.49 -3.56 8.57
CA GLY A 30 -9.71 -3.79 7.14
C GLY A 30 -8.44 -4.31 6.46
N ASP A 31 -8.61 -4.71 5.20
CA ASP A 31 -7.53 -5.27 4.39
C ASP A 31 -7.03 -4.21 3.41
N ILE A 32 -5.71 -4.00 3.36
CA ILE A 32 -5.08 -3.19 2.32
C ILE A 32 -5.13 -3.99 1.02
N VAL A 33 -5.98 -3.55 0.08
CA VAL A 33 -6.24 -4.27 -1.17
C VAL A 33 -5.59 -3.60 -2.38
N LEU A 34 -5.18 -2.33 -2.25
CA LEU A 34 -4.58 -1.54 -3.32
C LEU A 34 -3.60 -0.53 -2.75
N VAL A 35 -2.45 -0.40 -3.39
CA VAL A 35 -1.56 0.75 -3.26
C VAL A 35 -1.51 1.47 -4.60
N PHE A 36 -1.72 2.78 -4.58
CA PHE A 36 -1.72 3.62 -5.76
C PHE A 36 -0.67 4.72 -5.64
N SER A 37 -0.02 5.05 -6.75
CA SER A 37 0.93 6.15 -6.85
C SER A 37 0.69 6.97 -8.12
N ASN A 38 0.90 8.28 -8.05
CA ASN A 38 1.02 9.13 -9.24
C ASN A 38 2.48 9.20 -9.77
N GLU A 39 3.38 8.41 -9.19
CA GLU A 39 4.78 8.27 -9.61
C GLU A 39 5.06 6.76 -9.83
N SER A 40 5.31 6.36 -11.07
CA SER A 40 5.58 4.96 -11.45
C SER A 40 6.85 4.39 -10.81
N GLY A 41 7.80 5.25 -10.44
CA GLY A 41 9.04 4.91 -9.76
C GLY A 41 8.94 4.78 -8.23
N ALA A 42 7.78 5.02 -7.63
CA ALA A 42 7.63 5.08 -6.17
C ALA A 42 8.03 3.77 -5.48
N LEU A 43 8.92 3.86 -4.48
CA LEU A 43 9.31 2.70 -3.67
C LEU A 43 8.11 2.09 -2.92
N ALA A 44 7.07 2.89 -2.65
CA ALA A 44 5.81 2.41 -2.09
C ALA A 44 5.17 1.27 -2.92
N LEU A 45 5.20 1.35 -4.26
CA LEU A 45 4.66 0.30 -5.12
C LEU A 45 5.43 -1.01 -4.95
N LYS A 46 6.76 -0.95 -4.93
CA LYS A 46 7.63 -2.12 -4.69
C LYS A 46 7.37 -2.76 -3.32
N ARG A 47 7.09 -1.95 -2.29
CA ARG A 47 6.73 -2.45 -0.95
C ARG A 47 5.39 -3.18 -0.97
N ALA A 48 4.40 -2.66 -1.70
CA ALA A 48 3.11 -3.30 -1.87
C ALA A 48 3.23 -4.67 -2.57
N GLU A 49 3.96 -4.71 -3.69
CA GLU A 49 4.23 -5.93 -4.46
C GLU A 49 4.92 -7.01 -3.61
N LYS A 50 5.93 -6.62 -2.80
CA LYS A 50 6.63 -7.53 -1.88
C LYS A 50 5.68 -8.23 -0.90
N HIS A 51 4.59 -7.57 -0.51
CA HIS A 51 3.57 -8.10 0.39
C HIS A 51 2.34 -8.62 -0.35
N LYS A 52 2.43 -8.82 -1.68
CA LYS A 52 1.35 -9.33 -2.54
C LYS A 52 0.08 -8.46 -2.51
N ILE A 53 0.25 -7.17 -2.27
CA ILE A 53 -0.83 -6.18 -2.39
C ILE A 53 -0.81 -5.65 -3.81
N ARG A 54 -1.99 -5.50 -4.44
CA ARG A 54 -2.10 -4.91 -5.77
C ARG A 54 -1.49 -3.51 -5.76
N ALA A 55 -0.58 -3.24 -6.70
CA ALA A 55 0.10 -1.97 -6.85
C ALA A 55 -0.19 -1.41 -8.25
N GLU A 56 -0.63 -0.17 -8.33
CA GLU A 56 -0.97 0.50 -9.59
C GLU A 56 -0.38 1.90 -9.60
N SER A 57 -0.05 2.40 -10.78
CA SER A 57 0.37 3.79 -10.93
C SER A 57 -0.23 4.40 -12.19
N ILE A 58 -0.36 5.73 -12.16
CA ILE A 58 -0.61 6.53 -13.36
C ILE A 58 0.47 7.60 -13.45
N ASP A 59 1.08 7.73 -14.64
CA ASP A 59 1.90 8.89 -14.97
C ASP A 59 1.01 9.91 -15.71
N PRO A 60 0.89 11.16 -15.21
CA PRO A 60 0.16 12.23 -15.89
C PRO A 60 0.79 12.67 -17.22
#